data_AF-A0A7S2QTA3-F1
#
_entry.id   AF-A0A7S2QTA3-F1
#
_cell.length_a   1.000
_cell.length_b   1.000
_cell.length_c   1.000
_cell.angle_alpha   90.00
_cell.angle_beta   90.00
_cell.angle_gamma   90.00
#
_symmetry.space_group_name_H-M   'P 1'
#
loop_
_entity.id
_entity.type
_entity.pdbx_description
1 polymer ?
#
loop_
_entity_poly.entity_id
_entity_poly.type
_entity_poly.pdbx_seq_one_letter_code
_entity_poly.pdbx_strand_id
1 'polypeptide(L)'
;NHVATGTEILILMSPGESDPGSEEYAEKVKLVLETWGTDLTQETQLVFLHCTEVAGENIWCPPQSGDASESFIWALRQSITHFVASKWVMRVELGTYVLIPNLISFLSSYDSRHPVFLGKRIVTDTTTYNDPTAGYILSMSAILKILGSCEELGEPWLELSVRLAQCGREAGIRIASSRAPEGGEHFN
;
A
#
# COMPACT_ATOMS: atom_id res chain seq x y z
N ASN A 1 -0.51 4.97 -20.31
CA ASN A 1 -1.76 5.74 -20.07
C ASN A 1 -2.98 4.84 -20.19
N HIS A 2 -3.25 4.00 -19.18
CA HIS A 2 -4.52 3.29 -19.04
C HIS A 2 -5.19 3.81 -17.77
N VAL A 3 -6.37 4.41 -17.90
CA VAL A 3 -7.25 4.67 -16.75
C VAL A 3 -7.98 3.36 -16.51
N ALA A 4 -7.63 2.64 -15.45
CA ALA A 4 -8.25 1.37 -15.13
C ALA A 4 -9.67 1.61 -14.62
N THR A 5 -10.66 1.43 -15.50
CA THR A 5 -12.08 1.49 -15.15
C THR A 5 -12.47 0.18 -14.45
N GLY A 6 -12.60 0.19 -13.12
CA GLY A 6 -13.07 -0.96 -12.34
C GLY A 6 -12.14 -1.42 -11.21
N THR A 7 -10.90 -0.93 -11.17
CA THR A 7 -9.98 -1.25 -10.06
C THR A 7 -10.46 -0.58 -8.78
N GLU A 8 -10.93 -1.38 -7.81
CA GLU A 8 -11.31 -0.92 -6.48
C GLU A 8 -10.13 -0.90 -5.50
N ILE A 9 -9.15 -1.79 -5.69
CA ILE A 9 -7.99 -1.98 -4.82
C ILE A 9 -6.70 -1.89 -5.63
N LEU A 10 -5.88 -0.88 -5.35
CA LEU A 10 -4.55 -0.73 -5.91
C LEU A 10 -3.51 -1.26 -4.92
N ILE A 11 -2.72 -2.26 -5.32
CA ILE A 11 -1.64 -2.83 -4.52
C ILE A 11 -0.33 -2.26 -5.05
N LEU A 12 0.35 -1.49 -4.21
CA LEU A 12 1.65 -0.88 -4.47
C LEU A 12 2.73 -1.70 -3.79
N MET A 13 3.54 -2.37 -4.58
CA MET A 13 4.65 -3.19 -4.12
C MET A 13 5.96 -2.42 -4.17
N SER A 14 6.58 -2.26 -3.00
CA SER A 14 7.93 -1.71 -2.89
C SER A 14 8.97 -2.82 -3.03
N PRO A 15 10.14 -2.54 -3.62
CA PRO A 15 11.25 -3.50 -3.66
C PRO A 15 11.82 -3.85 -2.27
N GLY A 16 11.50 -3.08 -1.23
CA GLY A 16 12.11 -3.23 0.10
C GLY A 16 13.62 -3.02 0.01
N GLU A 17 14.39 -3.93 0.61
CA GLU A 17 15.86 -3.94 0.54
C GLU A 17 16.41 -4.63 -0.73
N SER A 18 15.56 -5.21 -1.57
CA SER A 18 16.00 -5.95 -2.76
C SER A 18 16.37 -4.99 -3.89
N ASP A 19 17.48 -5.25 -4.58
CA ASP A 19 17.90 -4.47 -5.77
C ASP A 19 17.05 -4.86 -7.00
N PRO A 20 16.23 -3.94 -7.56
CA PRO A 20 15.41 -4.23 -8.75
C PRO A 20 16.20 -4.64 -10.00
N GLY A 21 17.51 -4.38 -10.04
CA GLY A 21 18.41 -4.83 -11.12
C GLY A 21 18.94 -6.25 -10.97
N SER A 22 18.69 -6.91 -9.83
CA SER A 22 19.26 -8.22 -9.51
C SER A 22 18.43 -9.39 -10.02
N GLU A 23 19.10 -10.54 -10.24
CA GLU A 23 18.43 -11.80 -10.57
C GLU A 23 17.52 -12.29 -9.44
N GLU A 24 17.95 -12.13 -8.18
CA GLU A 24 17.16 -12.47 -6.99
C GLU A 24 15.83 -11.70 -6.94
N TYR A 25 15.85 -10.42 -7.31
CA TYR A 25 14.64 -9.62 -7.42
C TYR A 25 13.67 -10.19 -8.47
N ALA A 26 14.18 -10.47 -9.67
CA ALA A 26 13.38 -11.04 -10.74
C ALA A 26 12.77 -12.40 -10.36
N GLU A 27 13.49 -13.24 -9.60
CA GLU A 27 12.96 -14.49 -9.07
C GLU A 27 11.84 -14.28 -8.05
N LYS A 28 11.99 -13.31 -7.13
CA LYS A 28 10.95 -12.95 -6.16
C LYS A 28 9.69 -12.40 -6.82
N VAL A 29 9.85 -11.57 -7.85
CA VAL A 29 8.74 -11.04 -8.66
C VAL A 29 8.01 -12.17 -9.35
N LYS A 30 8.75 -13.07 -10.01
CA LYS A 30 8.18 -14.25 -10.64
C LYS A 30 7.40 -15.08 -9.64
N LEU A 31 7.93 -15.32 -8.44
CA LEU A 31 7.24 -16.03 -7.37
C LEU A 31 5.93 -15.34 -6.98
N VAL A 32 5.91 -14.01 -6.84
CA VAL A 32 4.67 -13.26 -6.59
C VAL A 32 3.64 -13.50 -7.70
N LEU A 33 4.04 -13.32 -8.95
CA LEU A 33 3.15 -13.43 -10.12
C LEU A 33 2.63 -14.86 -10.34
N GLU A 34 3.42 -15.88 -9.97
CA GLU A 34 3.07 -17.30 -10.10
C GLU A 34 2.35 -17.87 -8.86
N THR A 35 2.27 -17.11 -7.77
CA THR A 35 1.55 -17.51 -6.54
C THR A 35 0.32 -16.65 -6.31
N TRP A 36 0.28 -15.79 -5.29
CA TRP A 36 -0.92 -15.01 -4.99
C TRP A 36 -1.28 -13.98 -6.07
N GLY A 37 -0.32 -13.60 -6.92
CA GLY A 37 -0.59 -12.78 -8.10
C GLY A 37 -1.59 -13.43 -9.07
N THR A 38 -1.72 -14.77 -9.07
CA THR A 38 -2.72 -15.47 -9.90
C THR A 38 -4.15 -15.25 -9.42
N ASP A 39 -4.33 -14.82 -8.17
CA ASP A 39 -5.63 -14.59 -7.55
C ASP A 39 -6.13 -13.15 -7.74
N LEU A 40 -5.35 -12.30 -8.44
CA LEU A 40 -5.78 -10.95 -8.80
C LEU A 40 -7.04 -11.00 -9.68
N THR A 41 -8.01 -10.18 -9.34
CA THR A 41 -9.29 -10.03 -10.04
C THR A 41 -9.35 -8.72 -10.81
N GLN A 42 -10.44 -8.48 -11.55
CA GLN A 42 -10.67 -7.19 -12.22
C GLN A 42 -10.79 -6.00 -11.23
N GLU A 43 -11.08 -6.26 -9.96
CA GLU A 43 -11.18 -5.26 -8.90
C GLU A 43 -9.81 -4.90 -8.30
N THR A 44 -8.77 -5.67 -8.58
CA THR A 44 -7.44 -5.52 -8.00
C THR A 44 -6.40 -5.22 -9.06
N GLN A 45 -5.46 -4.32 -8.77
CA GLN A 45 -4.31 -4.10 -9.64
C GLN A 45 -3.02 -4.07 -8.83
N LEU A 46 -2.03 -4.86 -9.26
CA LEU A 46 -0.68 -4.85 -8.72
C LEU A 46 0.20 -3.89 -9.53
N VAL A 47 0.97 -3.07 -8.83
CA VAL A 47 1.95 -2.14 -9.39
C VAL A 47 3.26 -2.26 -8.61
N PHE A 48 4.38 -2.39 -9.33
CA PHE A 48 5.72 -2.42 -8.74
C PHE A 48 6.35 -1.02 -8.79
N LEU A 49 6.94 -0.58 -7.68
CA LEU A 49 7.48 0.78 -7.51
C LEU A 49 9.00 0.81 -7.70
N HIS A 50 9.46 0.78 -8.96
CA HIS A 50 10.87 0.96 -9.36
C HIS A 50 10.95 1.35 -10.84
N CYS A 51 12.16 1.50 -11.38
CA CYS A 51 12.37 1.93 -12.76
C CYS A 51 13.07 0.89 -13.65
N THR A 52 13.53 -0.22 -13.08
CA THR A 52 14.12 -1.32 -13.84
C THR A 52 13.02 -2.15 -14.49
N GLU A 53 13.08 -2.36 -15.81
CA GLU A 53 12.12 -3.23 -16.49
C GLU A 53 12.37 -4.71 -16.14
N VAL A 54 11.36 -5.36 -15.55
CA VAL A 54 11.33 -6.81 -15.34
C VAL A 54 10.08 -7.37 -16.04
N ALA A 55 10.23 -8.51 -16.71
CA ALA A 55 9.17 -9.07 -17.54
C ALA A 55 7.94 -9.46 -16.70
N GLY A 56 6.76 -9.06 -17.17
CA GLY A 56 5.47 -9.41 -16.54
C GLY A 56 5.01 -8.40 -15.48
N GLU A 57 5.81 -7.40 -15.15
CA GLU A 57 5.43 -6.38 -14.18
C GLU A 57 4.64 -5.23 -14.81
N ASN A 58 3.74 -4.67 -14.01
CA ASN A 58 3.17 -3.36 -14.25
C ASN A 58 3.92 -2.34 -13.37
N ILE A 59 4.85 -1.62 -13.97
CA ILE A 59 5.81 -0.79 -13.25
C ILE A 59 5.36 0.67 -13.21
N TRP A 60 5.48 1.27 -12.04
CA TRP A 60 5.48 2.72 -11.88
C TRP A 60 6.85 3.17 -11.43
N CYS A 61 7.52 3.96 -12.27
CA CYS A 61 8.83 4.54 -12.01
C CYS A 61 8.69 5.90 -11.32
N PRO A 62 8.98 6.00 -10.02
CA PRO A 62 9.01 7.29 -9.32
C PRO A 62 10.17 8.14 -9.85
N PRO A 63 10.06 9.48 -9.86
CA PRO A 63 11.19 10.36 -10.19
C PRO A 63 12.38 10.11 -9.24
N GLN A 64 13.60 10.04 -9.77
CA GLN A 64 14.80 9.57 -9.07
C GLN A 64 15.18 10.38 -7.80
N SER A 65 15.88 9.66 -6.90
CA SER A 65 16.56 10.03 -5.63
C SER A 65 15.80 9.86 -4.31
N GLY A 66 14.52 9.51 -4.36
CA GLY A 66 13.79 9.14 -3.16
C GLY A 66 14.04 7.70 -2.74
N ASP A 67 14.27 7.49 -1.45
CA ASP A 67 14.02 6.22 -0.78
C ASP A 67 12.60 5.68 -1.06
N ALA A 68 12.30 4.51 -0.50
CA ALA A 68 11.03 3.88 -0.80
C ALA A 68 9.82 4.56 -0.09
N SER A 69 10.02 5.50 0.84
CA SER A 69 8.97 6.33 1.45
C SER A 69 8.52 7.40 0.47
N GLU A 70 9.47 8.13 -0.11
CA GLU A 70 9.22 9.14 -1.14
C GLU A 70 8.56 8.51 -2.37
N SER A 71 9.06 7.34 -2.78
CA SER A 71 8.47 6.54 -3.85
C SER A 71 6.99 6.20 -3.57
N PHE A 72 6.67 5.81 -2.32
CA PHE A 72 5.30 5.52 -1.92
C PHE A 72 4.43 6.77 -1.90
N ILE A 73 4.91 7.89 -1.35
CA ILE A 73 4.15 9.16 -1.33
C ILE A 73 3.88 9.64 -2.77
N TRP A 74 4.88 9.54 -3.65
CA TRP A 74 4.68 9.83 -5.06
C TRP A 74 3.62 8.91 -5.67
N ALA A 75 3.65 7.61 -5.38
CA ALA A 75 2.65 6.67 -5.86
C ALA A 75 1.23 6.97 -5.31
N LEU A 76 1.10 7.44 -4.07
CA LEU A 76 -0.18 7.92 -3.53
C LEU A 76 -0.72 9.13 -4.30
N ARG A 77 0.16 10.05 -4.73
CA ARG A 77 -0.24 11.17 -5.60
C ARG A 77 -0.69 10.66 -6.97
N GLN A 78 0.02 9.69 -7.54
CA GLN A 78 -0.35 9.08 -8.81
C GLN A 78 -1.65 8.26 -8.73
N SER A 79 -1.95 7.62 -7.59
CA SER A 79 -3.19 6.87 -7.45
C SER A 79 -4.43 7.76 -7.53
N ILE A 80 -4.33 9.01 -7.07
CA ILE A 80 -5.44 9.97 -7.18
C ILE A 80 -5.75 10.30 -8.64
N THR A 81 -4.74 10.40 -9.50
CA THR A 81 -4.90 10.84 -10.90
C THR A 81 -5.13 9.68 -11.87
N HIS A 82 -4.45 8.56 -11.67
CA HIS A 82 -4.46 7.42 -12.60
C HIS A 82 -5.47 6.33 -12.20
N PHE A 83 -5.84 6.28 -10.93
CA PHE A 83 -6.71 5.27 -10.33
C PHE A 83 -7.90 5.90 -9.62
N VAL A 84 -8.58 6.83 -10.30
CA VAL A 84 -9.71 7.60 -9.76
C VAL A 84 -10.86 6.70 -9.27
N ALA A 85 -11.00 5.51 -9.85
CA ALA A 85 -12.01 4.53 -9.45
C ALA A 85 -11.62 3.73 -8.20
N SER A 86 -10.34 3.74 -7.79
CA SER A 86 -9.87 2.96 -6.66
C SER A 86 -10.35 3.53 -5.34
N LYS A 87 -10.88 2.64 -4.52
CA LYS A 87 -11.39 2.90 -3.18
C LYS A 87 -10.30 2.71 -2.13
N TRP A 88 -9.34 1.83 -2.42
CA TRP A 88 -8.32 1.36 -1.49
C TRP A 88 -6.95 1.35 -2.16
N VAL A 89 -5.93 1.75 -1.41
CA VAL A 89 -4.52 1.57 -1.78
C VAL A 89 -3.83 0.78 -0.69
N MET A 90 -3.29 -0.38 -1.06
CA MET A 90 -2.50 -1.24 -0.20
C MET A 90 -1.02 -1.05 -0.51
N ARG A 91 -0.20 -0.94 0.54
CA ARG A 91 1.26 -1.02 0.46
C ARG A 91 1.72 -2.38 0.92
N VAL A 92 2.63 -2.98 0.18
CA VAL A 92 3.36 -4.20 0.57
C VAL A 92 4.81 -4.13 0.14
N GLU A 93 5.67 -4.95 0.74
CA GLU A 93 7.05 -5.15 0.33
C GLU A 93 7.18 -6.40 -0.54
N LEU A 94 8.23 -6.44 -1.36
CA LEU A 94 8.59 -7.62 -2.12
C LEU A 94 9.03 -8.73 -1.16
N GLY A 95 8.16 -9.74 -1.01
CA GLY A 95 8.30 -10.80 -0.01
C GLY A 95 7.03 -11.00 0.82
N THR A 96 6.10 -10.03 0.81
CA THR A 96 4.78 -10.19 1.41
C THR A 96 3.89 -11.08 0.54
N TYR A 97 3.20 -12.04 1.16
CA TYR A 97 2.15 -12.83 0.54
C TYR A 97 0.79 -12.20 0.87
N VAL A 98 -0.08 -12.01 -0.12
CA VAL A 98 -1.40 -11.39 0.08
C VAL A 98 -2.50 -12.37 -0.26
N LEU A 99 -3.39 -12.65 0.70
CA LEU A 99 -4.58 -13.48 0.46
C LEU A 99 -5.68 -12.62 -0.20
N ILE A 100 -5.64 -12.51 -1.53
CA ILE A 100 -6.53 -11.63 -2.30
C ILE A 100 -8.03 -11.81 -1.98
N PRO A 101 -8.60 -13.03 -1.91
CA PRO A 101 -10.01 -13.19 -1.56
C PRO A 101 -10.35 -12.67 -0.16
N ASN A 102 -9.44 -12.84 0.80
CA ASN A 102 -9.66 -12.35 2.15
C ASN A 102 -9.52 -10.83 2.22
N LEU A 103 -8.57 -10.24 1.48
CA LEU A 103 -8.44 -8.79 1.34
C LEU A 103 -9.74 -8.15 0.84
N ILE A 104 -10.32 -8.70 -0.24
CA ILE A 104 -11.59 -8.23 -0.82
C ILE A 104 -12.72 -8.38 0.21
N SER A 105 -12.85 -9.57 0.82
CA SER A 105 -13.87 -9.83 1.83
C SER A 105 -13.75 -8.88 3.03
N PHE A 106 -12.54 -8.64 3.52
CA PHE A 106 -12.28 -7.74 4.64
C PHE A 106 -12.69 -6.30 4.30
N LEU A 107 -12.27 -5.79 3.15
CA LEU A 107 -12.56 -4.43 2.72
C LEU A 107 -14.04 -4.22 2.37
N SER A 108 -14.77 -5.28 1.99
CA SER A 108 -16.22 -5.21 1.73
C SER A 108 -17.04 -4.77 2.94
N SER A 109 -16.51 -4.94 4.17
CA SER A 109 -17.16 -4.51 5.41
C SER A 109 -16.93 -3.04 5.76
N TYR A 110 -16.12 -2.32 4.98
CA TYR A 110 -15.79 -0.91 5.21
C TYR A 110 -16.39 -0.01 4.12
N ASP A 111 -16.82 1.19 4.54
CA ASP A 111 -17.15 2.27 3.62
C ASP A 111 -15.91 3.15 3.36
N SER A 112 -15.35 3.06 2.15
CA SER A 112 -14.14 3.78 1.74
C SER A 112 -14.26 5.31 1.75
N ARG A 113 -15.49 5.85 1.84
CA ARG A 113 -15.73 7.30 2.01
C ARG A 113 -15.38 7.78 3.41
N HIS A 114 -15.35 6.87 4.39
CA HIS A 114 -14.84 7.16 5.72
C HIS A 114 -13.32 6.94 5.75
N PRO A 115 -12.53 7.96 6.10
CA PRO A 115 -11.08 7.88 6.03
C PRO A 115 -10.56 6.90 7.08
N VAL A 116 -9.90 5.85 6.60
CA VAL A 116 -9.34 4.80 7.43
C VAL A 116 -7.93 4.41 6.99
N PHE A 117 -7.12 4.10 7.99
CA PHE A 117 -5.77 3.53 7.88
C PHE A 117 -5.75 2.17 8.58
N LEU A 118 -5.73 1.09 7.80
CA LEU A 118 -5.85 -0.30 8.25
C LEU A 118 -4.48 -1.01 8.19
N GLY A 119 -4.17 -1.84 9.16
CA GLY A 119 -2.99 -2.71 9.13
C GLY A 119 -2.71 -3.37 10.47
N LYS A 120 -1.53 -3.96 10.63
CA LYS A 120 -1.10 -4.52 11.91
C LYS A 120 -0.77 -3.38 12.88
N ARG A 121 -1.71 -3.09 13.77
CA ARG A 121 -1.62 -1.96 14.69
C ARG A 121 -0.54 -2.15 15.75
N ILE A 122 0.38 -1.21 15.82
CA ILE A 122 1.40 -1.07 16.88
C ILE A 122 0.97 0.09 17.79
N VAL A 123 1.00 -0.16 19.11
CA VAL A 123 0.71 0.83 20.14
C VAL A 123 1.98 1.07 20.93
N THR A 124 2.42 2.31 21.01
CA THR A 124 3.50 2.78 21.88
C THR A 124 2.94 3.78 22.89
N ASP A 125 3.77 4.21 23.84
CA ASP A 125 3.38 5.21 24.83
C ASP A 125 3.00 6.56 24.19
N THR A 126 3.52 6.86 23.00
CA THR A 126 3.39 8.17 22.35
C THR A 126 2.51 8.14 21.10
N THR A 127 2.32 6.98 20.47
CA THR A 127 1.62 6.90 19.19
C THR A 127 0.97 5.54 18.94
N THR A 128 0.05 5.50 17.98
CA THR A 128 -0.53 4.28 17.45
C THR A 128 -0.44 4.35 15.95
N TYR A 129 0.21 3.38 15.31
CA TYR A 129 0.44 3.32 13.87
C TYR A 129 0.30 1.89 13.36
N ASN A 130 0.40 1.67 12.05
CA ASN A 130 0.40 0.34 11.47
C ASN A 130 1.82 -0.06 11.04
N ASP A 131 2.20 -1.29 11.35
CA ASP A 131 3.50 -1.89 11.03
C ASP A 131 3.78 -1.80 9.51
N PRO A 132 4.84 -1.09 9.08
CA PRO A 132 5.13 -0.92 7.66
C PRO A 132 5.53 -2.24 6.98
N THR A 133 6.12 -3.18 7.72
CA THR A 133 6.64 -4.47 7.19
C THR A 133 5.52 -5.49 6.97
N ALA A 134 4.44 -5.37 7.73
CA ALA A 134 3.26 -6.22 7.59
C ALA A 134 2.32 -5.75 6.48
N GLY A 135 2.65 -4.65 5.78
CA GLY A 135 1.76 -4.01 4.84
C GLY A 135 0.57 -3.30 5.50
N TYR A 136 -0.01 -2.35 4.78
CA TYR A 136 -1.15 -1.58 5.27
C TYR A 136 -2.01 -1.04 4.14
N ILE A 137 -3.22 -0.62 4.48
CA ILE A 137 -4.23 -0.14 3.52
C ILE A 137 -4.70 1.25 3.93
N LEU A 138 -4.77 2.15 2.96
CA LEU A 138 -5.39 3.45 3.07
C LEU A 138 -6.64 3.49 2.19
N SER A 139 -7.77 3.96 2.74
CA SER A 139 -8.89 4.38 1.89
C SER A 139 -8.49 5.58 1.03
N MET A 140 -9.07 5.72 -0.16
CA MET A 140 -8.82 6.89 -1.01
C MET A 140 -9.18 8.21 -0.30
N SER A 141 -10.23 8.21 0.53
CA SER A 141 -10.58 9.38 1.36
C SER A 141 -9.51 9.72 2.41
N ALA A 142 -8.83 8.73 2.99
CA ALA A 142 -7.67 8.94 3.85
C ALA A 142 -6.50 9.55 3.08
N ILE A 143 -6.21 9.05 1.88
CA ILE A 143 -5.12 9.56 1.03
C ILE A 143 -5.33 11.04 0.70
N LEU A 144 -6.55 11.41 0.28
CA LEU A 144 -6.90 12.80 -0.03
C LEU A 144 -6.70 13.73 1.18
N LYS A 145 -7.07 13.28 2.38
CA LYS A 145 -6.84 14.02 3.62
C LYS A 145 -5.35 14.15 3.95
N ILE A 146 -4.61 13.05 3.89
CA ILE A 146 -3.18 13.02 4.17
C ILE A 146 -2.44 13.98 3.24
N LEU A 147 -2.65 13.88 1.94
CA LEU A 147 -1.93 14.71 0.97
C LEU A 147 -2.38 16.18 0.98
N GLY A 148 -3.58 16.47 1.48
CA GLY A 148 -4.09 17.84 1.62
C GLY A 148 -3.77 18.52 2.96
N SER A 149 -3.36 17.76 3.98
CA SER A 149 -3.18 18.28 5.35
C SER A 149 -1.82 17.98 5.97
N CYS A 150 -1.03 17.05 5.41
CA CYS A 150 0.31 16.75 5.89
C CYS A 150 1.35 17.49 5.03
N GLU A 151 1.88 18.60 5.54
CA GLU A 151 2.90 19.40 4.82
C GLU A 151 4.22 18.63 4.65
N GLU A 152 4.54 17.74 5.60
CA GLU A 152 5.77 16.94 5.56
C GLU A 152 5.45 15.45 5.83
N LEU A 153 5.61 14.65 4.79
CA LEU A 153 5.73 13.19 4.86
C LEU A 153 7.18 12.90 4.44
N GLY A 154 8.10 12.81 5.40
CA GLY A 154 9.54 12.63 5.15
C GLY A 154 10.11 11.40 5.86
N GLU A 155 11.28 10.97 5.40
CA GLU A 155 12.07 9.80 5.83
C GLU A 155 12.36 9.68 7.34
N PRO A 156 12.66 8.46 7.84
CA PRO A 156 12.69 7.13 7.18
C PRO A 156 11.35 6.36 7.12
N TRP A 157 11.34 5.16 6.52
CA TRP A 157 10.16 4.26 6.38
C TRP A 157 9.33 4.02 7.65
N LEU A 158 9.99 3.76 8.78
CA LEU A 158 9.32 3.60 10.06
C LEU A 158 8.64 4.92 10.45
N GLU A 159 9.36 6.04 10.27
CA GLU A 159 8.81 7.37 10.46
C GLU A 159 7.64 7.65 9.51
N LEU A 160 7.63 7.14 8.26
CA LEU A 160 6.49 7.34 7.37
C LEU A 160 5.21 6.75 7.97
N SER A 161 5.24 5.51 8.44
CA SER A 161 4.05 4.88 9.04
C SER A 161 3.57 5.62 10.30
N VAL A 162 4.51 6.09 11.12
CA VAL A 162 4.25 6.91 12.31
C VAL A 162 3.69 8.28 11.93
N ARG A 163 4.23 8.91 10.89
CA ARG A 163 3.84 10.23 10.39
C ARG A 163 2.46 10.21 9.75
N LEU A 164 2.18 9.19 8.94
CA LEU A 164 0.84 8.93 8.39
C LEU A 164 -0.18 8.78 9.52
N ALA A 165 0.19 8.10 10.61
CA ALA A 165 -0.66 7.94 11.77
C ALA A 165 -0.85 9.24 12.58
N GLN A 166 0.22 10.01 12.81
CA GLN A 166 0.15 11.28 13.53
C GLN A 166 -0.73 12.28 12.77
N CYS A 167 -0.38 12.57 11.51
CA CYS A 167 -1.14 13.50 10.69
C CYS A 167 -2.56 12.98 10.42
N GLY A 168 -2.71 11.67 10.20
CA GLY A 168 -4.01 11.06 10.01
C GLY A 168 -4.94 11.28 11.21
N ARG A 169 -4.44 11.19 12.45
CA ARG A 169 -5.25 11.47 13.64
C ARG A 169 -5.74 12.91 13.67
N GLU A 170 -4.88 13.87 13.37
CA GLU A 170 -5.23 15.30 13.31
C GLU A 170 -6.28 15.59 12.23
N ALA A 171 -6.18 14.89 11.09
CA ALA A 171 -7.14 14.99 9.99
C ALA A 171 -8.43 14.15 10.20
N GLY A 172 -8.59 13.48 11.34
CA GLY A 172 -9.76 12.65 11.66
C GLY A 172 -9.83 11.34 10.87
N ILE A 173 -8.68 10.74 10.57
CA ILE A 173 -8.53 9.41 9.96
C ILE A 173 -8.54 8.37 11.07
N ARG A 174 -9.38 7.34 10.92
CA ARG A 174 -9.45 6.24 11.88
C ARG A 174 -8.31 5.25 11.63
N ILE A 175 -7.42 5.09 12.61
CA ILE A 175 -6.41 4.02 12.60
C ILE A 175 -7.02 2.76 13.20
N ALA A 176 -7.03 1.66 12.46
CA ALA A 176 -7.64 0.42 12.92
C ALA A 176 -6.78 -0.79 12.58
N SER A 177 -6.93 -1.83 13.40
CA SER A 177 -6.25 -3.09 13.18
C SER A 177 -6.94 -3.89 12.08
N SER A 178 -6.14 -4.54 11.23
CA SER A 178 -6.55 -5.59 10.30
C SER A 178 -6.45 -7.00 10.89
N ARG A 179 -6.22 -7.13 12.20
CA ARG A 179 -6.23 -8.44 12.85
C ARG A 179 -7.65 -8.82 13.20
N ALA A 180 -7.98 -10.08 12.99
CA ALA A 180 -9.20 -10.68 13.46
C ALA A 180 -9.27 -10.59 14.99
N PRO A 181 -10.47 -10.54 15.60
CA PRO A 181 -10.65 -10.52 17.05
C PRO A 181 -9.91 -11.66 17.77
N GLU A 182 -9.77 -12.80 17.10
CA GLU A 182 -9.04 -14.00 17.54
C GLU A 182 -7.51 -13.93 17.36
N GLY A 183 -6.97 -12.84 16.82
CA GLY A 183 -5.53 -12.57 16.72
C GLY A 183 -4.87 -12.99 15.40
N GLY A 184 -5.61 -13.61 14.47
CA GLY A 184 -5.15 -13.87 13.10
C GLY A 184 -5.06 -12.58 12.26
N GLU A 185 -4.27 -12.59 11.20
CA GLU A 185 -4.25 -11.50 10.21
C GLU A 185 -5.37 -11.71 9.19
N HIS A 186 -6.07 -10.65 8.78
CA HIS A 186 -7.17 -10.80 7.82
C HIS A 186 -6.69 -11.05 6.39
N PHE A 187 -5.50 -10.62 5.99
CA PHE A 187 -5.10 -10.65 4.57
C PHE A 187 -3.60 -10.90 4.29
N ASN A 188 -2.75 -10.97 5.32
CA ASN A 188 -1.30 -11.20 5.21
C ASN A 188 -0.81 -12.30 6.15
#